data_AF-A0A7D6ZQS8-F1
#
_entry.id   AF-A0A7D6ZQS8-F1
#
_cell.length_a   1.000
_cell.length_b   1.000
_cell.length_c   1.000
_cell.angle_alpha   90.00
_cell.angle_beta   90.00
_cell.angle_gamma   90.00
#
_symmetry.space_group_name_H-M   'P 1'
#
loop_
_entity.id
_entity.type
_entity.pdbx_description
1 polymer ?
#
loop_
_entity_poly.entity_id
_entity_poly.type
_entity_poly.pdbx_seq_one_letter_code
_entity_poly.pdbx_strand_id
1 'polypeptide(L)'
;LPDVRDGLKPVQRRILYAMYAEGNTQDKNFRKAAKTVGNVIGNYHPHGDSSVYEAMVRMSQDWKVRNVLIEMHGNNGSIDGDPPAAMRYTEARLSAIASELLKDLDKETVEFVANFDDTSKEPVVLPAMFPNLLVNGSTGISAGYATDIPPHHLGEVIDGVIKRIEQPHCTVEDLMTVIKGPDFPTGGIIQGVDGIKKAYETGRG
;
A
#
# COMPACT_ATOMS: atom_id res chain seq x y z
N LEU A 1 5.66 -1.13 -11.23
CA LEU A 1 5.98 -2.09 -10.14
C LEU A 1 6.08 -1.29 -8.84
N PRO A 2 5.88 -1.88 -7.65
CA PRO A 2 6.10 -1.20 -6.38
C PRO A 2 7.60 -1.00 -6.09
N ASP A 3 7.95 -0.07 -5.19
CA ASP A 3 9.30 0.00 -4.62
C ASP A 3 9.40 -0.98 -3.44
N VAL A 4 10.55 -1.64 -3.27
CA VAL A 4 10.74 -2.65 -2.20
C VAL A 4 10.73 -2.04 -0.80
N ARG A 5 11.11 -0.76 -0.67
CA ARG A 5 11.29 -0.08 0.62
C ARG A 5 9.97 0.27 1.29
N ASP A 6 8.96 0.66 0.51
CA ASP A 6 7.65 1.07 1.03
C ASP A 6 6.48 0.23 0.51
N GLY A 7 6.70 -0.63 -0.49
CA GLY A 7 5.67 -1.47 -1.09
C GLY A 7 4.64 -0.71 -1.92
N LEU A 8 4.92 0.53 -2.33
CA LEU A 8 3.96 1.38 -3.05
C LEU A 8 4.35 1.59 -4.51
N LYS A 9 3.33 1.61 -5.38
CA LYS A 9 3.45 2.16 -6.73
C LYS A 9 3.44 3.70 -6.69
N PRO A 10 3.97 4.39 -7.72
CA PRO A 10 3.99 5.85 -7.74
C PRO A 10 2.63 6.52 -7.48
N VAL A 11 1.56 6.04 -8.10
CA VAL A 11 0.20 6.59 -7.89
C VAL A 11 -0.27 6.45 -6.44
N GLN A 12 0.00 5.32 -5.79
CA GLN A 12 -0.40 5.08 -4.40
C GLN A 12 0.38 6.01 -3.46
N ARG A 13 1.70 6.10 -3.65
CA ARG A 13 2.57 7.01 -2.88
C ARG A 13 2.12 8.47 -2.99
N ARG A 14 1.84 8.92 -4.22
CA ARG A 14 1.38 10.29 -4.49
C ARG A 14 0.03 10.59 -3.86
N ILE A 15 -0.90 9.64 -3.85
CA ILE A 15 -2.18 9.79 -3.15
C ILE A 15 -1.96 9.97 -1.65
N LEU A 16 -1.20 9.07 -1.01
CA LEU A 16 -0.97 9.12 0.43
C LEU A 16 -0.23 10.42 0.82
N TYR A 17 0.79 10.80 0.05
CA TYR A 17 1.54 12.03 0.27
C TYR A 17 0.66 13.28 0.08
N ALA A 18 -0.14 13.37 -0.98
CA ALA A 18 -1.03 14.51 -1.20
C ALA A 18 -2.05 14.66 -0.08
N MET A 19 -2.63 13.55 0.39
CA MET A 19 -3.54 13.55 1.54
C MET A 19 -2.84 14.01 2.82
N TYR A 20 -1.61 13.56 3.06
CA TYR A 20 -0.80 13.99 4.20
C TYR A 20 -0.47 15.49 4.15
N ALA A 21 0.03 15.97 3.01
CA ALA A 21 0.42 17.36 2.80
C ALA A 21 -0.76 18.33 2.96
N GLU A 22 -1.98 17.91 2.59
CA GLU A 22 -3.21 18.69 2.83
C GLU A 22 -3.79 18.53 4.25
N GLY A 23 -3.17 17.73 5.12
CA GLY A 23 -3.66 17.43 6.46
C GLY A 23 -4.99 16.65 6.46
N ASN A 24 -5.21 15.78 5.47
CA ASN A 24 -6.34 14.84 5.41
C ASN A 24 -6.01 13.53 6.14
N THR A 25 -5.59 13.67 7.40
CA THR A 25 -5.12 12.60 8.29
C THR A 25 -6.29 11.91 9.00
N GLN A 26 -6.03 10.74 9.60
CA GLN A 26 -7.05 9.92 10.26
C GLN A 26 -7.84 10.63 11.38
N ASP A 27 -7.25 11.64 12.01
CA ASP A 27 -7.86 12.41 13.10
C ASP A 27 -8.79 13.53 12.60
N LYS A 28 -8.89 13.73 11.29
CA LYS A 28 -9.75 14.75 10.66
C LYS A 28 -11.03 14.13 10.09
N ASN A 29 -11.99 15.01 9.81
CA ASN A 29 -13.20 14.64 9.07
C ASN A 29 -12.87 14.22 7.64
N PHE A 30 -13.70 13.36 7.09
CA PHE A 30 -13.64 12.95 5.69
C PHE A 30 -13.75 14.17 4.75
N ARG A 31 -13.05 14.11 3.61
CA ARG A 31 -13.07 15.15 2.56
C ARG A 31 -13.47 14.52 1.24
N LYS A 32 -14.16 15.28 0.38
CA LYS A 32 -14.57 14.81 -0.96
C LYS A 32 -13.39 14.18 -1.71
N ALA A 33 -13.57 12.96 -2.21
CA ALA A 33 -12.51 12.26 -2.95
C ALA A 33 -12.07 13.06 -4.18
N ALA A 34 -13.00 13.75 -4.84
CA ALA A 34 -12.71 14.67 -5.95
C ALA A 34 -11.66 15.74 -5.62
N LYS A 35 -11.62 16.24 -4.37
CA LYS A 35 -10.60 17.22 -3.95
C LYS A 35 -9.22 16.59 -3.97
N THR A 36 -9.05 15.43 -3.33
CA THR A 36 -7.77 14.72 -3.29
C THR A 36 -7.33 14.31 -4.68
N VAL A 37 -8.25 13.78 -5.51
CA VAL A 37 -7.95 13.38 -6.90
C VAL A 37 -7.45 14.58 -7.71
N GLY A 38 -8.15 15.71 -7.63
CA GLY A 38 -7.72 16.95 -8.31
C GLY A 38 -6.35 17.44 -7.85
N ASN A 39 -6.08 17.39 -6.54
CA ASN A 39 -4.78 17.76 -5.98
C ASN A 39 -3.65 16.84 -6.48
N VAL A 40 -3.88 15.52 -6.48
CA VAL A 40 -2.89 14.55 -6.95
C VAL A 40 -2.56 14.76 -8.42
N ILE A 41 -3.55 14.98 -9.28
CA ILE A 41 -3.31 15.17 -10.72
C ILE A 41 -2.64 16.51 -10.99
N GLY A 42 -3.10 17.57 -10.30
CA GLY A 42 -2.58 18.91 -10.49
C GLY A 42 -1.12 19.06 -10.07
N ASN A 43 -0.67 18.31 -9.05
CA ASN A 43 0.65 18.53 -8.45
C ASN A 43 1.65 17.37 -8.61
N TYR A 44 1.19 16.12 -8.74
CA TYR A 44 2.09 14.95 -8.61
C TYR A 44 1.92 13.89 -9.71
N HIS A 45 0.71 13.65 -10.22
CA HIS A 45 0.41 12.53 -11.11
C HIS A 45 -0.33 13.00 -12.38
N PRO A 46 0.39 13.48 -13.42
CA PRO A 46 -0.20 14.08 -14.62
C PRO A 46 -0.79 13.02 -15.57
N HIS A 47 -1.70 12.20 -15.04
CA HIS A 47 -2.43 11.13 -15.70
C HIS A 47 -3.93 11.27 -15.40
N GLY A 48 -4.76 10.44 -16.04
CA GLY A 48 -6.22 10.52 -15.93
C GLY A 48 -6.74 10.40 -14.49
N ASP A 49 -7.80 11.13 -14.19
CA ASP A 49 -8.46 11.15 -12.89
C ASP A 49 -9.03 9.81 -12.45
N SER A 50 -9.56 9.04 -13.41
CA SER A 50 -10.01 7.67 -13.19
C SER A 50 -8.92 6.81 -12.57
N SER A 51 -7.69 6.87 -13.07
CA SER A 51 -6.58 6.04 -12.58
C SER A 51 -6.21 6.35 -11.12
N VAL A 52 -6.28 7.62 -10.73
CA VAL A 52 -6.02 8.07 -9.36
C VAL A 52 -7.17 7.67 -8.44
N TYR A 53 -8.42 7.89 -8.88
CA TYR A 53 -9.59 7.55 -8.09
C TYR A 53 -9.74 6.04 -7.88
N GLU A 54 -9.50 5.23 -8.91
CA GLU A 54 -9.51 3.78 -8.83
C GLU A 54 -8.41 3.25 -7.90
N ALA A 55 -7.21 3.82 -7.95
CA ALA A 55 -6.14 3.48 -7.02
C ALA A 55 -6.50 3.82 -5.57
N MET A 56 -7.15 4.97 -5.35
CA MET A 56 -7.65 5.40 -4.04
C MET A 56 -8.73 4.45 -3.50
N VAL A 57 -9.73 4.12 -4.32
CA VAL A 57 -10.79 3.16 -3.98
C VAL A 57 -10.21 1.77 -3.69
N ARG A 58 -9.23 1.30 -4.48
CA ARG A 58 -8.61 -0.01 -4.21
C ARG A 58 -7.91 -0.05 -2.85
N MET A 59 -7.32 1.06 -2.40
CA MET A 59 -6.66 1.16 -1.10
C MET A 59 -7.64 1.27 0.09
N SER A 60 -8.93 1.47 -0.16
CA SER A 60 -9.99 1.50 0.86
C SER A 60 -10.86 0.24 0.92
N GLN A 61 -10.70 -0.70 -0.02
CA GLN A 61 -11.49 -1.92 -0.10
C GLN A 61 -10.84 -3.04 0.72
N ASP A 62 -11.42 -3.35 1.88
CA ASP A 62 -10.92 -4.35 2.83
C ASP A 62 -10.91 -5.79 2.29
N TRP A 63 -11.68 -6.10 1.24
CA TRP A 63 -11.59 -7.37 0.52
C TRP A 63 -10.48 -7.42 -0.54
N LYS A 64 -9.83 -6.29 -0.87
CA LYS A 64 -8.76 -6.21 -1.87
C LYS A 64 -7.37 -5.97 -1.28
N VAL A 65 -7.30 -5.35 -0.11
CA VAL A 65 -6.06 -5.09 0.61
C VAL A 65 -6.20 -5.54 2.06
N ARG A 66 -5.12 -6.09 2.61
CA ARG A 66 -5.16 -6.70 3.95
C ARG A 66 -5.28 -5.66 5.08
N ASN A 67 -4.68 -4.49 4.88
CA ASN A 67 -4.76 -3.33 5.73
C ASN A 67 -5.06 -2.11 4.86
N VAL A 68 -6.27 -1.55 4.98
CA VAL A 68 -6.68 -0.37 4.22
C VAL A 68 -5.79 0.83 4.56
N LEU A 69 -5.32 1.54 3.52
CA LEU A 69 -4.50 2.74 3.68
C LEU A 69 -5.35 4.02 3.59
N ILE A 70 -6.59 3.88 3.12
CA ILE A 70 -7.56 4.98 2.98
C ILE A 70 -8.87 4.51 3.59
N GLU A 71 -9.45 5.35 4.45
CA GLU A 71 -10.82 5.19 4.88
C GLU A 71 -11.73 5.95 3.91
N MET A 72 -12.81 5.31 3.46
CA MET A 72 -13.74 5.90 2.50
C MET A 72 -15.18 5.85 3.01
N HIS A 73 -15.89 6.97 2.87
CA HIS A 73 -17.31 7.14 3.11
C HIS A 73 -18.08 7.25 1.78
N GLY A 74 -19.28 6.68 1.75
CA GLY A 74 -20.12 6.53 0.56
C GLY A 74 -20.02 5.13 -0.05
N ASN A 75 -20.61 4.93 -1.24
CA ASN A 75 -20.51 3.65 -1.93
C ASN A 75 -19.07 3.43 -2.44
N ASN A 76 -18.37 2.50 -1.78
CA ASN A 76 -16.99 2.10 -2.06
C ASN A 76 -16.90 0.84 -2.95
N GLY A 77 -17.98 0.46 -3.63
CA GLY A 77 -18.11 -0.79 -4.40
C GLY A 77 -18.39 -2.00 -3.51
N SER A 78 -18.37 -3.20 -4.12
CA SER A 78 -18.65 -4.46 -3.42
C SER A 78 -17.72 -5.60 -3.87
N ILE A 79 -17.76 -6.71 -3.12
CA ILE A 79 -17.10 -7.96 -3.50
C ILE A 79 -17.74 -8.60 -4.74
N ASP A 80 -19.02 -8.31 -4.99
CA ASP A 80 -19.78 -8.81 -6.15
C ASP A 80 -19.40 -8.10 -7.46
N GLY A 81 -18.51 -7.12 -7.40
CA GLY A 81 -17.99 -6.40 -8.56
C GLY A 81 -18.72 -5.09 -8.86
N ASP A 82 -19.60 -4.62 -7.96
CA ASP A 82 -20.22 -3.31 -8.13
C ASP A 82 -19.15 -2.20 -8.08
N PRO A 83 -19.20 -1.24 -9.02
CA PRO A 83 -18.26 -0.13 -9.01
C PRO A 83 -18.54 0.82 -7.85
N PRO A 84 -17.52 1.58 -7.39
CA PRO A 84 -17.74 2.66 -6.44
C PRO A 84 -18.63 3.75 -7.05
N ALA A 85 -19.28 4.55 -6.20
CA ALA A 85 -19.91 5.78 -6.66
C ALA A 85 -18.86 6.74 -7.25
N ALA A 86 -19.29 7.70 -8.06
CA ALA A 86 -18.41 8.74 -8.57
C ALA A 86 -17.76 9.56 -7.44
N MET A 87 -16.52 10.04 -7.66
CA MET A 87 -15.70 10.77 -6.67
C MET A 87 -16.33 12.04 -6.06
N ARG A 88 -17.42 12.55 -6.65
CA ARG A 88 -18.21 13.66 -6.11
C ARG A 88 -19.14 13.24 -4.96
N TYR A 89 -19.45 11.95 -4.86
CA TYR A 89 -20.32 11.38 -3.82
C TYR A 89 -19.55 10.70 -2.70
N THR A 90 -18.31 10.28 -2.96
CA THR A 90 -17.45 9.65 -1.96
C THR A 90 -16.57 10.67 -1.24
N GLU A 91 -16.19 10.32 -0.02
CA GLU A 91 -15.27 11.10 0.80
C GLU A 91 -14.20 10.17 1.38
N ALA A 92 -12.99 10.68 1.57
CA ALA A 92 -11.85 9.88 2.00
C ALA A 92 -10.98 10.63 3.02
N ARG A 93 -10.28 9.86 3.86
CA ARG A 93 -9.17 10.30 4.72
C ARG A 93 -8.13 9.18 4.85
N LEU A 94 -6.93 9.51 5.31
CA LEU A 94 -5.93 8.47 5.60
C LEU A 94 -6.43 7.56 6.72
N SER A 95 -6.13 6.27 6.63
CA SER A 95 -6.37 5.34 7.74
C SER A 95 -5.34 5.53 8.86
N ALA A 96 -5.62 4.97 10.04
CA ALA A 96 -4.69 4.99 11.16
C ALA A 96 -3.30 4.42 10.77
N ILE A 97 -3.28 3.22 10.16
CA ILE A 97 -2.03 2.54 9.79
C ILE A 97 -1.27 3.26 8.67
N ALA A 98 -1.94 3.98 7.78
CA ALA A 98 -1.26 4.79 6.76
C ALA A 98 -0.41 5.90 7.37
N SER A 99 -0.73 6.36 8.58
CA SER A 99 0.10 7.33 9.31
C SER A 99 1.48 6.78 9.65
N GLU A 100 1.63 5.47 9.86
CA GLU A 100 2.93 4.82 10.07
C GLU A 100 3.75 4.74 8.77
N LEU A 101 3.13 4.80 7.58
CA LEU A 101 3.89 4.96 6.33
C LEU A 101 4.50 6.34 6.21
N LEU A 102 3.80 7.37 6.68
CA LEU A 102 4.11 8.79 6.51
C LEU A 102 4.85 9.41 7.71
N LYS A 103 5.10 8.61 8.74
CA LYS A 103 5.66 9.07 10.02
C LYS A 103 7.04 9.66 9.84
N ASP A 104 7.28 10.80 10.48
CA ASP A 104 8.57 11.52 10.46
C ASP A 104 9.02 11.96 9.05
N LEU A 105 8.10 12.06 8.09
CA LEU A 105 8.39 12.53 6.73
C LEU A 105 8.88 14.00 6.72
N ASP A 106 8.45 14.80 7.69
CA ASP A 106 8.86 16.20 7.90
C ASP A 106 10.26 16.36 8.49
N LYS A 107 10.90 15.26 8.92
CA LYS A 107 12.24 15.25 9.53
C LYS A 107 13.35 14.88 8.55
N GLU A 108 13.16 15.14 7.26
CA GLU A 108 14.14 14.88 6.19
C GLU A 108 14.62 13.41 6.16
N THR A 109 13.73 12.47 6.47
CA THR A 109 14.04 11.03 6.58
C THR A 109 14.17 10.31 5.24
N VAL A 110 13.69 10.94 4.16
CA VAL A 110 13.73 10.40 2.80
C VAL A 110 14.10 11.49 1.81
N GLU A 111 14.62 11.08 0.65
CA GLU A 111 14.90 12.00 -0.45
C GLU A 111 13.60 12.49 -1.11
N PHE A 112 13.59 13.77 -1.45
CA PHE A 112 12.54 14.42 -2.23
C PHE A 112 13.08 14.82 -3.60
N VAL A 113 12.28 14.61 -4.63
CA VAL A 113 12.55 15.04 -6.00
C VAL A 113 11.55 16.12 -6.41
N ALA A 114 11.93 16.90 -7.42
CA ALA A 114 10.97 17.82 -8.04
C ALA A 114 9.81 17.03 -8.66
N ASN A 115 8.61 17.63 -8.63
CA ASN A 115 7.45 17.09 -9.33
C ASN A 115 7.59 17.28 -10.86
N PHE A 116 6.56 16.93 -11.62
CA PHE A 116 6.64 16.88 -13.09
C PHE A 116 6.79 18.25 -13.79
N ASP A 117 6.53 19.35 -13.10
CA ASP A 117 6.64 20.73 -13.62
C ASP A 117 7.61 21.61 -12.81
N ASP A 118 8.41 21.00 -11.93
CA ASP A 118 9.41 21.64 -11.07
C ASP A 118 8.86 22.72 -10.10
N THR A 119 7.54 22.78 -9.86
CA THR A 119 6.93 23.76 -8.95
C THR A 119 6.79 23.28 -7.51
N SER A 120 6.88 21.96 -7.28
CA SER A 120 6.72 21.31 -5.97
C SER A 120 7.70 20.13 -5.82
N LYS A 121 7.67 19.48 -4.65
CA LYS A 121 8.48 18.29 -4.37
C LYS A 121 7.60 17.12 -3.94
N GLU A 122 8.04 15.92 -4.30
CA GLU A 122 7.45 14.65 -3.87
C GLU A 122 8.51 13.68 -3.33
N PRO A 123 8.16 12.84 -2.34
CA PRO A 123 9.09 11.86 -1.80
C PRO A 123 9.32 10.72 -2.78
N VAL A 124 10.58 10.28 -2.93
CA VAL A 124 10.93 9.12 -3.78
C VAL A 124 10.33 7.83 -3.20
N VAL A 125 10.39 7.69 -1.87
CA VAL A 125 9.80 6.62 -1.06
C VAL A 125 9.22 7.20 0.22
N LEU A 126 8.31 6.48 0.87
CA LEU A 126 7.86 6.84 2.22
C LEU A 126 8.75 6.20 3.30
N PRO A 127 8.80 6.78 4.52
CA PRO A 127 9.50 6.21 5.67
C PRO A 127 9.12 4.75 5.97
N ALA A 128 7.85 4.39 5.78
CA ALA A 128 7.34 3.02 5.84
C ALA A 128 7.72 2.27 7.13
N MET A 129 7.21 2.74 8.27
CA MET A 129 7.51 2.19 9.61
C MET A 129 6.93 0.78 9.87
N PHE A 130 6.31 0.16 8.86
CA PHE A 130 5.94 -1.24 8.85
C PHE A 130 6.18 -1.84 7.45
N PRO A 131 6.41 -3.16 7.34
CA PRO A 131 6.78 -3.84 6.10
C PRO A 131 5.60 -4.01 5.12
N ASN A 132 5.09 -2.88 4.60
CA ASN A 132 3.86 -2.80 3.81
C ASN A 132 3.87 -3.66 2.54
N LEU A 133 5.02 -3.85 1.89
CA LEU A 133 5.12 -4.72 0.71
C LEU A 133 4.63 -6.14 1.00
N LEU A 134 5.09 -6.75 2.10
CA LEU A 134 4.68 -8.10 2.48
C LEU A 134 3.29 -8.11 3.11
N VAL A 135 2.98 -7.10 3.92
CA VAL A 135 1.72 -7.02 4.65
C VAL A 135 0.52 -6.86 3.71
N ASN A 136 0.61 -5.94 2.74
CA ASN A 136 -0.48 -5.67 1.80
C ASN A 136 -0.31 -6.39 0.46
N GLY A 137 0.87 -6.94 0.18
CA GLY A 137 1.18 -7.54 -1.11
C GLY A 137 1.24 -6.51 -2.24
N SER A 138 1.45 -7.00 -3.45
CA SER A 138 1.37 -6.17 -4.65
C SER A 138 1.22 -7.04 -5.89
N THR A 139 0.27 -6.69 -6.74
CA THR A 139 0.13 -7.25 -8.08
C THR A 139 0.39 -6.15 -9.11
N GLY A 140 1.13 -6.44 -10.18
CA GLY A 140 1.34 -5.46 -11.25
C GLY A 140 2.03 -6.04 -12.47
N ILE A 141 1.68 -5.50 -13.62
CA ILE A 141 2.27 -5.85 -14.92
C ILE A 141 3.00 -4.61 -15.45
N SER A 142 4.17 -4.83 -16.02
CA SER A 142 5.00 -3.85 -16.71
C SER A 142 5.38 -4.39 -18.10
N ALA A 143 6.09 -3.60 -18.90
CA ALA A 143 6.65 -4.08 -20.17
C ALA A 143 7.68 -5.20 -19.89
N GLY A 144 7.29 -6.45 -20.15
CA GLY A 144 8.16 -7.63 -20.02
C GLY A 144 8.25 -8.27 -18.62
N TYR A 145 7.61 -7.71 -17.60
CA TYR A 145 7.66 -8.22 -16.23
C TYR A 145 6.30 -8.18 -15.55
N ALA A 146 6.06 -9.13 -14.65
CA ALA A 146 4.92 -9.12 -13.76
C ALA A 146 5.38 -9.43 -12.32
N THR A 147 4.67 -8.89 -11.35
CA THR A 147 4.82 -9.20 -9.93
C THR A 147 3.46 -9.58 -9.37
N ASP A 148 3.44 -10.59 -8.52
CA ASP A 148 2.29 -10.96 -7.72
C ASP A 148 2.78 -11.46 -6.37
N ILE A 149 2.61 -10.62 -5.35
CA ILE A 149 3.05 -10.86 -3.98
C ILE A 149 1.78 -10.91 -3.13
N PRO A 150 1.48 -12.05 -2.48
CA PRO A 150 0.29 -12.14 -1.64
C PRO A 150 0.48 -11.36 -0.32
N PRO A 151 -0.62 -10.90 0.31
CA PRO A 151 -0.57 -10.26 1.61
C PRO A 151 -0.19 -11.24 2.73
N HIS A 152 0.32 -10.70 3.84
CA HIS A 152 0.75 -11.46 5.02
C HIS A 152 0.27 -10.78 6.31
N HIS A 153 0.19 -11.56 7.39
CA HIS A 153 -0.22 -11.05 8.68
C HIS A 153 0.81 -10.08 9.26
N LEU A 154 0.40 -8.87 9.64
CA LEU A 154 1.29 -7.81 10.12
C LEU A 154 2.19 -8.25 11.28
N GLY A 155 1.62 -8.93 12.28
CA GLY A 155 2.38 -9.42 13.43
C GLY A 155 3.42 -10.47 13.04
N GLU A 156 3.09 -11.39 12.13
CA GLU A 156 4.00 -12.46 11.72
C GLU A 156 5.18 -11.89 10.92
N VAL A 157 4.92 -10.89 10.06
CA VAL A 157 6.00 -10.22 9.32
C VAL A 157 6.90 -9.43 10.27
N ILE A 158 6.35 -8.73 11.27
CA ILE A 158 7.15 -8.05 12.30
C ILE A 158 8.01 -9.05 13.08
N ASP A 159 7.43 -10.18 13.50
CA ASP A 159 8.17 -11.25 14.18
C ASP A 159 9.31 -11.81 13.30
N GLY A 160 9.06 -11.96 11.99
CA GLY A 160 10.09 -12.34 11.02
C GLY A 160 11.21 -11.31 10.87
N VAL A 161 10.87 -10.01 10.88
CA VAL A 161 11.86 -8.92 10.87
C VAL A 161 12.71 -8.95 12.14
N ILE A 162 12.08 -9.07 13.32
CA ILE A 162 12.78 -9.18 14.61
C ILE A 162 13.69 -10.41 14.61
N LYS A 163 13.19 -11.56 14.18
CA LYS A 163 13.97 -12.80 14.07
C LYS A 163 15.20 -12.62 13.17
N ARG A 164 15.07 -11.90 12.05
CA ARG A 164 16.20 -11.61 11.15
C ARG A 164 17.22 -10.64 11.78
N ILE A 165 16.78 -9.70 12.61
CA ILE A 165 17.65 -8.79 13.36
C ILE A 165 18.45 -9.58 14.42
N GLU A 166 17.79 -10.45 15.17
CA GLU A 166 18.41 -11.27 16.21
C GLU A 166 19.29 -12.39 15.64
N GLN A 167 18.91 -12.95 14.48
CA GLN A 167 19.58 -14.04 13.79
C GLN A 167 19.87 -13.65 12.32
N PRO A 168 20.94 -12.89 12.04
CA PRO A 168 21.26 -12.38 10.70
C PRO A 168 21.55 -13.46 9.64
N HIS A 169 21.66 -14.73 10.03
CA HIS A 169 21.89 -15.87 9.13
C HIS A 169 20.74 -16.88 9.14
N CYS A 170 19.57 -16.52 9.71
CA CYS A 170 18.40 -17.39 9.68
C CYS A 170 18.05 -17.81 8.24
N THR A 171 17.67 -19.07 8.06
CA THR A 171 17.22 -19.59 6.75
C THR A 171 15.76 -19.23 6.49
N VAL A 172 15.25 -19.59 5.31
CA VAL A 172 13.82 -19.45 5.02
C VAL A 172 12.99 -20.33 5.96
N GLU A 173 13.44 -21.56 6.25
CA GLU A 173 12.79 -22.43 7.22
C GLU A 173 12.71 -21.81 8.61
N ASP A 174 13.79 -21.16 9.06
CA ASP A 174 13.79 -20.45 10.33
C ASP A 174 12.75 -19.32 10.35
N LEU A 175 12.62 -18.55 9.26
CA LEU A 175 11.61 -17.49 9.13
C LEU A 175 10.18 -18.06 9.07
N MET A 176 9.99 -19.20 8.41
CA MET A 176 8.69 -19.85 8.30
C MET A 176 8.15 -20.39 9.62
N THR A 177 8.98 -20.47 10.67
CA THR A 177 8.49 -20.77 12.04
C THR A 177 7.63 -19.65 12.62
N VAL A 178 7.79 -18.41 12.14
CA VAL A 178 7.03 -17.23 12.59
C VAL A 178 6.13 -16.65 11.51
N ILE A 179 6.53 -16.74 10.23
CA ILE A 179 5.69 -16.39 9.07
C ILE A 179 5.11 -17.67 8.47
N LYS A 180 3.86 -17.99 8.80
CA LYS A 180 3.26 -19.29 8.44
C LYS A 180 2.88 -19.37 6.96
N GLY A 181 2.61 -18.23 6.34
CA GLY A 181 2.18 -18.14 4.96
C GLY A 181 1.44 -16.84 4.65
N PRO A 182 0.84 -16.75 3.46
CA PRO A 182 -0.06 -15.67 3.11
C PRO A 182 -1.28 -15.54 4.04
N ASP A 183 -1.74 -14.31 4.25
CA ASP A 183 -2.94 -13.96 5.01
C ASP A 183 -3.86 -13.09 4.15
N PHE A 184 -4.81 -13.73 3.46
CA PHE A 184 -5.71 -13.05 2.53
C PHE A 184 -6.83 -12.32 3.29
N PRO A 185 -7.23 -11.11 2.82
CA PRO A 185 -8.29 -10.33 3.47
C PRO A 185 -9.63 -11.07 3.59
N THR A 186 -9.94 -11.96 2.65
CA THR A 186 -11.17 -12.77 2.63
C THR A 186 -11.03 -14.12 3.34
N GLY A 187 -9.88 -14.41 3.93
CA GLY A 187 -9.53 -15.74 4.43
C GLY A 187 -9.47 -16.78 3.31
N GLY A 188 -9.79 -18.03 3.63
CA GLY A 188 -9.76 -19.17 2.71
C GLY A 188 -9.05 -20.39 3.30
N ILE A 189 -8.90 -21.44 2.50
CA ILE A 189 -8.15 -22.64 2.85
C ILE A 189 -7.00 -22.78 1.85
N ILE A 190 -5.76 -22.73 2.36
CA ILE A 190 -4.56 -22.99 1.55
C ILE A 190 -4.29 -24.50 1.57
N GLN A 191 -4.15 -25.09 0.38
CA GLN A 191 -3.82 -26.51 0.21
C GLN A 191 -2.35 -26.65 -0.23
N GLY A 192 -1.53 -27.25 0.63
CA GLY A 192 -0.11 -27.49 0.38
C GLY A 192 0.79 -26.35 0.84
N VAL A 193 1.86 -26.72 1.57
CA VAL A 193 2.87 -25.79 2.10
C VAL A 193 4.15 -25.75 1.26
N ASP A 194 4.38 -26.75 0.42
CA ASP A 194 5.58 -26.84 -0.42
C ASP A 194 5.68 -25.69 -1.43
N GLY A 195 4.55 -25.26 -1.99
CA GLY A 195 4.48 -24.11 -2.89
C GLY A 195 4.87 -22.80 -2.19
N ILE A 196 4.40 -22.60 -0.95
CA ILE A 196 4.77 -21.44 -0.12
C ILE A 196 6.28 -21.44 0.12
N LYS A 197 6.83 -22.57 0.59
CA LYS A 197 8.26 -22.69 0.86
C LYS A 197 9.10 -22.39 -0.38
N LYS A 198 8.76 -22.99 -1.52
CA LYS A 198 9.43 -22.74 -2.80
C LYS A 198 9.34 -21.28 -3.24
N ALA A 199 8.17 -20.65 -3.08
CA ALA A 199 7.97 -19.24 -3.40
C ALA A 199 8.85 -18.34 -2.52
N TYR A 200 9.00 -18.64 -1.23
CA TYR A 200 9.87 -17.87 -0.33
C TYR A 200 11.36 -18.08 -0.62
N GLU A 201 11.78 -19.28 -1.00
CA GLU A 201 13.19 -19.57 -1.32
C GLU A 201 13.63 -19.00 -2.67
N THR A 202 12.73 -18.97 -3.66
CA THR A 202 13.11 -18.71 -5.06
C THR A 202 12.42 -17.50 -5.68
N GLY A 203 11.43 -16.92 -5.00
CA GLY A 203 10.55 -15.89 -5.53
C GLY A 203 9.46 -16.39 -6.49
N ARG A 204 9.34 -17.72 -6.73
CA ARG A 204 8.31 -18.33 -7.60
C ARG A 204 7.89 -19.70 -7.06
N GLY A 205 6.60 -19.93 -6.87
CA GLY A 205 6.08 -21.20 -6.34
C GLY A 205 4.59 -21.36 -6.52
#